data_AF-A0A2T3FK31-F1
#
_entry.id   AF-A0A2T3FK31-F1
#
_cell.length_a   1.000
_cell.length_b   1.000
_cell.length_c   1.000
_cell.angle_alpha   90.00
_cell.angle_beta   90.00
_cell.angle_gamma   90.00
#
_symmetry.space_group_name_H-M   'P 1'
#
loop_
_entity.id
_entity.type
_entity.pdbx_description
1 polymer ?
#
loop_
_entity_poly.entity_id
_entity_poly.type
_entity_poly.pdbx_seq_one_letter_code
_entity_poly.pdbx_strand_id
1 'polypeptide(L)'
;MLQGDGIPKIFISYAWESSDLVLELAQRLVSHGVDVVLDKWDLKEGQDKYAFMERCVNDSEITKVLIICDKAYAQKANERTGGVGDETVIISSEIYGNTKQEKFIPIIAERDEEGQPYVPTYIKTRIYIDLSNQETYEVEYEKLLRNIYEKLQFVKPKLGKRPEWIDDAKTDFFPIKDLIRQIRGSNTDAKRRSCISRFQTEYIATLKSYYEKGANSERQYELFLNTKIIRDIFLDFVEVISETECNYAEVLADYFETMYNQLTCIKTFEPKAGSASDDDLDVFRNLMWELFICVIVFMRHTKDYSAINTMLTHTYFLETTIFGGAIKQNNYTAFRHHSRVVEERYKPSTDMKNKFTLMGDTICNQREKLPIFTSEAIAEADLFLYQVCNAYELAEGENSWCESYWFPTCYVYAKNAPIEWMKMKSRQYCQKMMVLFGVSSLEELKSVVGKCVYNREMKYSGSWDAAPAILSYVKVEEIGTLN
;
A
#
# COMPACT_ATOMS: atom_id res chain seq x y z
N MET A 1 10.53 20.96 -10.37
CA MET A 1 9.85 22.22 -10.71
C MET A 1 8.57 21.85 -11.41
N LEU A 2 7.42 22.13 -10.80
CA LEU A 2 6.11 21.97 -11.43
C LEU A 2 5.97 23.10 -12.46
N GLN A 3 6.06 22.79 -13.76
CA GLN A 3 5.61 23.73 -14.79
C GLN A 3 4.10 23.91 -14.59
N GLY A 4 3.67 25.17 -14.55
CA GLY A 4 2.29 25.55 -14.25
C GLY A 4 1.30 25.01 -15.28
N ASP A 5 0.04 24.91 -14.87
CA ASP A 5 -1.13 24.54 -15.68
C ASP A 5 -1.39 25.60 -16.79
N GLY A 6 -0.51 25.66 -17.79
CA GLY A 6 -0.73 26.40 -19.03
C GLY A 6 -1.60 25.59 -19.99
N ILE A 7 -2.42 26.27 -20.78
CA ILE A 7 -3.18 25.66 -21.88
C ILE A 7 -2.16 25.16 -22.92
N PRO A 8 -2.07 23.85 -23.21
CA PRO A 8 -1.11 23.34 -24.17
C PRO A 8 -1.50 23.79 -25.58
N LYS A 9 -0.56 24.37 -26.31
CA LYS A 9 -0.74 24.80 -27.70
C LYS A 9 -0.07 23.79 -28.63
N ILE A 10 -0.81 23.25 -29.59
CA ILE A 10 -0.33 22.22 -30.50
C ILE A 10 -0.53 22.62 -31.96
N PHE A 11 0.24 22.00 -32.86
CA PHE A 11 0.05 22.11 -34.30
C PHE A 11 -0.29 20.74 -34.90
N ILE A 12 -1.20 20.69 -35.87
CA ILE A 12 -1.53 19.45 -36.61
C ILE A 12 -1.04 19.56 -38.05
N SER A 13 -0.06 18.73 -38.40
CA SER A 13 0.43 18.54 -39.77
C SER A 13 -0.27 17.34 -40.40
N TYR A 14 -0.89 17.54 -41.57
CA TYR A 14 -1.70 16.52 -42.23
C TYR A 14 -1.75 16.74 -43.74
N ALA A 15 -2.13 15.70 -44.49
CA ALA A 15 -2.37 15.81 -45.93
C ALA A 15 -3.80 16.30 -46.18
N TRP A 16 -4.01 17.15 -47.20
CA TRP A 16 -5.33 17.70 -47.55
C TRP A 16 -6.43 16.64 -47.75
N GLU A 17 -6.06 15.41 -48.10
CA GLU A 17 -6.98 14.28 -48.25
C GLU A 17 -7.59 13.80 -46.92
N SER A 18 -6.94 14.06 -45.77
CA SER A 18 -7.40 13.70 -44.42
C SER A 18 -8.17 14.82 -43.70
N SER A 19 -8.60 15.84 -44.43
CA SER A 19 -9.00 17.12 -43.84
C SER A 19 -10.28 17.10 -43.00
N ASP A 20 -11.16 16.12 -43.20
CA ASP A 20 -12.39 15.97 -42.40
C ASP A 20 -12.11 15.28 -41.06
N LEU A 21 -11.31 14.20 -41.07
CA LEU A 21 -10.86 13.50 -39.87
C LEU A 21 -10.02 14.41 -38.96
N VAL A 22 -9.14 15.22 -39.57
CA VAL A 22 -8.33 16.20 -38.83
C VAL A 22 -9.20 17.26 -38.16
N LEU A 23 -10.25 17.74 -38.84
CA LEU A 23 -11.12 18.76 -38.29
C LEU A 23 -11.89 18.24 -37.06
N GLU A 24 -12.41 17.01 -37.12
CA GLU A 24 -13.08 16.37 -35.99
C GLU A 24 -12.12 16.19 -34.79
N LEU A 25 -10.91 15.68 -35.05
CA LEU A 25 -9.89 15.53 -34.02
C LEU A 25 -9.51 16.88 -33.39
N ALA A 26 -9.32 17.92 -34.21
CA ALA A 26 -9.00 19.27 -33.76
C ALA A 26 -10.11 19.86 -32.88
N GLN A 27 -11.37 19.77 -33.31
CA GLN A 27 -12.52 20.22 -32.52
C GLN A 27 -12.60 19.51 -31.18
N ARG A 28 -12.34 18.19 -31.18
CA ARG A 28 -12.35 17.37 -29.96
C ARG A 28 -11.18 17.72 -29.02
N LEU A 29 -10.01 18.08 -29.53
CA LEU A 29 -8.89 18.54 -28.70
C LEU A 29 -9.17 19.92 -28.09
N VAL A 30 -9.77 20.84 -28.88
CA VAL A 30 -10.22 22.15 -28.39
C VAL A 30 -11.26 22.02 -27.28
N SER A 31 -12.24 21.11 -27.42
CA SER A 31 -13.24 20.89 -26.36
C SER A 31 -12.65 20.35 -25.05
N HIS A 32 -11.45 19.74 -25.11
CA HIS A 32 -10.67 19.31 -23.94
C HIS A 32 -9.59 20.31 -23.50
N GLY A 33 -9.69 21.57 -23.91
CA GLY A 33 -8.84 22.65 -23.42
C GLY A 33 -7.44 22.67 -24.01
N VAL A 34 -7.24 22.13 -25.22
CA VAL A 34 -6.00 22.24 -25.98
C VAL A 34 -6.15 23.36 -27.02
N ASP A 35 -5.19 24.28 -27.08
CA ASP A 35 -5.15 25.30 -28.14
C ASP A 35 -4.57 24.68 -29.42
N VAL A 36 -5.37 24.57 -30.48
CA VAL A 36 -4.98 23.84 -31.71
C VAL A 36 -4.79 24.83 -32.84
N VAL A 37 -3.55 24.90 -33.33
CA VAL A 37 -3.18 25.63 -34.55
C VAL A 37 -3.45 24.74 -35.75
N LEU A 38 -4.32 25.19 -36.65
CA LEU A 38 -4.76 24.44 -37.83
C LEU A 38 -4.81 25.35 -39.05
N ASP A 39 -4.31 24.88 -40.20
CA ASP A 39 -4.31 25.63 -41.45
C ASP A 39 -5.71 26.15 -41.86
N LYS A 40 -6.76 25.37 -41.63
CA LYS A 40 -8.16 25.74 -41.89
C LYS A 40 -8.66 26.90 -41.02
N TRP A 41 -8.07 27.15 -39.86
CA TRP A 41 -8.53 28.19 -38.91
C TRP A 41 -7.63 29.43 -38.97
N ASP A 42 -6.33 29.24 -39.18
CA ASP A 42 -5.32 30.29 -38.98
C ASP A 42 -4.75 30.88 -40.28
N LEU A 43 -4.99 30.24 -41.43
CA LEU A 43 -4.43 30.62 -42.73
C LEU A 43 -5.46 31.42 -43.54
N LYS A 44 -5.07 32.62 -44.00
CA LYS A 44 -5.91 33.52 -44.83
C LYS A 44 -5.51 33.47 -46.30
N GLU A 45 -6.46 33.76 -47.19
CA GLU A 45 -6.21 33.86 -48.63
C GLU A 45 -5.03 34.81 -48.93
N GLY A 46 -4.06 34.34 -49.71
CA GLY A 46 -2.83 35.07 -50.05
C GLY A 46 -1.63 34.83 -49.12
N GLN A 47 -1.78 34.08 -48.03
CA GLN A 47 -0.65 33.64 -47.20
C GLN A 47 0.03 32.41 -47.77
N ASP A 48 1.35 32.34 -47.62
CA ASP A 48 2.15 31.19 -48.00
C ASP A 48 2.04 30.08 -46.94
N LYS A 49 1.57 28.91 -47.36
CA LYS A 49 1.45 27.71 -46.51
C LYS A 49 2.81 27.25 -45.98
N TYR A 50 3.87 27.42 -46.75
CA TYR A 50 5.23 27.03 -46.37
C TYR A 50 5.74 27.88 -45.21
N ALA A 51 5.63 29.21 -45.34
CA ALA A 51 6.02 30.14 -44.29
C ALA A 51 5.17 29.94 -43.01
N PHE A 52 3.89 29.58 -43.16
CA PHE A 52 3.02 29.25 -42.03
C PHE A 52 3.50 28.01 -41.28
N MET A 53 3.77 26.92 -41.99
CA MET A 53 4.18 25.66 -41.36
C MET A 53 5.57 25.79 -40.72
N GLU A 54 6.54 26.42 -41.39
CA GLU A 54 7.86 26.69 -40.84
C GLU A 54 7.78 27.49 -39.53
N ARG A 55 6.92 28.51 -39.51
CA ARG A 55 6.66 29.28 -38.29
C ARG A 55 6.08 28.42 -37.18
N CYS A 56 5.11 27.56 -37.46
CA CYS A 56 4.48 26.70 -36.44
C CYS A 56 5.46 25.65 -35.89
N VAL A 57 6.27 25.02 -36.74
CA VAL A 57 7.26 24.03 -36.28
C VAL A 57 8.33 24.68 -35.40
N ASN A 58 8.74 25.91 -35.71
CA ASN A 58 9.75 26.66 -34.97
C ASN A 58 9.20 27.49 -33.79
N ASP A 59 7.88 27.57 -33.62
CA ASP A 59 7.26 28.29 -32.51
C ASP A 59 7.55 27.57 -31.19
N SER A 60 8.08 28.32 -30.22
CA SER A 60 8.36 27.83 -28.86
C SER A 60 7.12 27.70 -27.99
N GLU A 61 6.01 28.37 -28.34
CA GLU A 61 4.72 28.20 -27.67
C GLU A 61 4.06 26.87 -28.02
N ILE A 62 4.39 26.31 -29.19
CA ILE A 62 3.83 25.03 -29.65
C ILE A 62 4.56 23.90 -28.94
N THR A 63 3.88 23.28 -28.00
CA THR A 63 4.43 22.23 -27.13
C THR A 63 4.52 20.90 -27.87
N LYS A 64 3.54 20.57 -28.72
CA LYS A 64 3.48 19.33 -29.51
C LYS A 64 3.07 19.60 -30.97
N VAL A 65 3.58 18.76 -31.87
CA VAL A 65 3.24 18.71 -33.30
C VAL A 65 2.70 17.32 -33.60
N LEU A 66 1.42 17.23 -33.93
CA LEU A 66 0.77 15.99 -34.33
C LEU A 66 0.96 15.79 -35.84
N ILE A 67 1.46 14.63 -36.24
CA ILE A 67 1.67 14.28 -37.65
C ILE A 67 0.65 13.21 -38.01
N ILE A 68 -0.37 13.59 -38.78
CA ILE A 68 -1.42 12.68 -39.20
C ILE A 68 -0.90 11.82 -40.35
N CYS A 69 -0.70 10.54 -40.04
CA CYS A 69 -0.08 9.55 -40.88
C CYS A 69 -1.18 8.73 -41.58
N ASP A 70 -1.47 9.09 -42.84
CA ASP A 70 -2.30 8.35 -43.77
C ASP A 70 -1.47 7.95 -45.01
N LYS A 71 -2.09 7.23 -45.95
CA LYS A 71 -1.41 6.81 -47.19
C LYS A 71 -0.90 8.01 -47.99
N ALA A 72 -1.69 9.07 -48.11
CA ALA A 72 -1.37 10.25 -48.89
C ALA A 72 -0.16 11.02 -48.32
N TYR A 73 -0.14 11.24 -47.00
CA TYR A 73 0.93 11.91 -46.28
C TYR A 73 2.23 11.10 -46.34
N ALA A 74 2.16 9.79 -46.07
CA ALA A 74 3.33 8.92 -46.14
C ALA A 74 3.93 8.88 -47.55
N GLN A 75 3.10 8.79 -48.59
CA GLN A 75 3.55 8.75 -49.97
C GLN A 75 4.20 10.08 -50.39
N LYS A 76 3.55 11.21 -50.14
CA LYS A 76 4.10 12.53 -50.50
C LYS A 76 5.38 12.85 -49.73
N ALA A 77 5.46 12.46 -48.45
CA ALA A 77 6.67 12.63 -47.64
C ALA A 77 7.86 11.78 -48.12
N ASN A 78 7.60 10.55 -48.58
CA ASN A 78 8.65 9.64 -49.05
C ASN A 78 9.10 9.93 -50.50
N GLU A 79 8.17 10.26 -51.39
CA GLU A 79 8.43 10.47 -52.83
C GLU A 79 8.89 11.90 -53.16
N ARG A 80 8.74 12.85 -52.21
CA ARG A 80 9.10 14.27 -52.37
C ARG A 80 8.39 14.95 -53.55
N THR A 81 7.18 14.52 -53.87
CA THR A 81 6.37 15.01 -55.01
C THR A 81 5.09 15.70 -54.53
N GLY A 82 4.82 16.90 -55.07
CA GLY A 82 3.57 17.63 -54.89
C GLY A 82 3.36 18.23 -53.50
N GLY A 83 3.85 19.45 -53.28
CA GLY A 83 3.44 20.34 -52.17
C GLY A 83 3.94 19.96 -50.77
N VAL A 84 3.93 18.68 -50.43
CA VAL A 84 4.30 18.10 -49.12
C VAL A 84 5.78 17.64 -49.09
N GLY A 85 6.44 17.63 -50.25
CA GLY A 85 7.87 17.33 -50.38
C GLY A 85 8.77 18.30 -49.62
N ASP A 86 8.42 19.59 -49.59
CA ASP A 86 9.19 20.62 -48.88
C ASP A 86 8.75 20.77 -47.41
N GLU A 87 7.48 20.46 -47.11
CA GLU A 87 6.96 20.38 -45.73
C GLU A 87 7.72 19.33 -44.91
N THR A 88 8.00 18.20 -45.57
CA THR A 88 8.77 17.10 -45.02
C THR A 88 10.23 17.48 -44.77
N VAL A 89 10.82 18.42 -45.54
CA VAL A 89 12.22 18.85 -45.34
C VAL A 89 12.39 19.55 -44.00
N ILE A 90 11.47 20.46 -43.64
CA ILE A 90 11.55 21.19 -42.36
C ILE A 90 11.36 20.23 -41.19
N ILE A 91 10.27 19.44 -41.20
CA ILE A 91 9.97 18.51 -40.09
C ILE A 91 11.05 17.42 -39.98
N SER A 92 11.51 16.85 -41.10
CA SER A 92 12.59 15.86 -41.06
C SER A 92 13.91 16.47 -40.58
N SER A 93 14.27 17.69 -41.00
CA SER A 93 15.50 18.35 -40.55
C SER A 93 15.51 18.63 -39.03
N GLU A 94 14.38 19.05 -38.47
CA GLU A 94 14.23 19.29 -37.02
C GLU A 94 14.24 17.97 -36.22
N ILE A 95 13.59 16.91 -36.74
CA ILE A 95 13.58 15.58 -36.13
C ILE A 95 14.98 14.93 -36.14
N TYR A 96 15.74 15.06 -37.23
CA TYR A 96 17.11 14.54 -37.32
C TYR A 96 18.12 15.39 -36.54
N GLY A 97 17.90 16.69 -36.44
CA GLY A 97 18.76 17.63 -35.72
C GLY A 97 18.73 17.47 -34.19
N ASN A 98 17.67 16.87 -33.63
CA ASN A 98 17.47 16.85 -32.18
C ASN A 98 16.91 15.50 -31.66
N THR A 99 17.82 14.61 -31.24
CA THR A 99 17.50 13.20 -30.93
C THR A 99 16.53 13.00 -29.75
N LYS A 100 16.37 14.02 -28.88
CA LYS A 100 15.62 13.95 -27.60
C LYS A 100 14.25 14.65 -27.60
N GLN A 101 13.77 15.19 -28.71
CA GLN A 101 12.50 15.94 -28.69
C GLN A 101 11.27 15.00 -28.66
N GLU A 102 10.43 15.17 -27.64
CA GLU A 102 9.06 14.61 -27.53
C GLU A 102 8.00 15.53 -28.18
N LYS A 103 8.45 16.46 -29.06
CA LYS A 103 7.60 17.46 -29.72
C LYS A 103 6.75 16.83 -30.83
N PHE A 104 7.31 15.93 -31.63
CA PHE A 104 6.64 15.35 -32.79
C PHE A 104 5.99 14.00 -32.44
N ILE A 105 4.67 13.92 -32.62
CA ILE A 105 3.86 12.74 -32.29
C ILE A 105 3.22 12.19 -33.57
N PRO A 106 3.63 11.00 -34.06
CA PRO A 106 2.94 10.35 -35.16
C PRO A 106 1.56 9.84 -34.71
N ILE A 107 0.52 10.20 -35.47
CA ILE A 107 -0.87 9.75 -35.29
C ILE A 107 -1.25 8.89 -36.49
N ILE A 108 -1.53 7.61 -36.28
CA ILE A 108 -1.95 6.72 -37.37
C ILE A 108 -3.42 6.96 -37.64
N ALA A 109 -3.74 7.41 -38.86
CA ALA A 109 -5.10 7.57 -39.35
C ALA A 109 -5.52 6.41 -40.27
N GLU A 110 -4.56 5.75 -40.92
CA GLU A 110 -4.81 4.69 -41.89
C GLU A 110 -3.74 3.58 -41.80
N ARG A 111 -4.16 2.33 -42.03
CA ARG A 111 -3.30 1.14 -42.12
C ARG A 111 -3.51 0.45 -43.48
N ASP A 112 -2.49 -0.26 -43.95
CA ASP A 112 -2.58 -1.05 -45.17
C ASP A 112 -3.32 -2.38 -44.97
N GLU A 113 -3.49 -3.13 -46.07
CA GLU A 113 -4.20 -4.42 -46.10
C GLU A 113 -3.50 -5.51 -45.26
N GLU A 114 -2.22 -5.33 -44.94
CA GLU A 114 -1.41 -6.22 -44.11
C GLU A 114 -1.40 -5.79 -42.63
N GLY A 115 -2.17 -4.73 -42.30
CA GLY A 115 -2.28 -4.16 -40.97
C GLY A 115 -1.10 -3.29 -40.55
N GLN A 116 -0.19 -2.93 -41.46
CA GLN A 116 0.92 -2.02 -41.16
C GLN A 116 0.48 -0.55 -41.26
N PRO A 117 0.97 0.33 -40.37
CA PRO A 117 0.60 1.73 -40.40
C PRO A 117 1.32 2.48 -41.53
N TYR A 118 0.60 3.36 -42.24
CA TYR A 118 1.19 4.25 -43.22
C TYR A 118 1.98 5.35 -42.50
N VAL A 119 3.29 5.21 -42.38
CA VAL A 119 4.15 6.18 -41.67
C VAL A 119 5.33 6.61 -42.55
N PRO A 120 5.64 7.92 -42.63
CA PRO A 120 6.83 8.40 -43.32
C PRO A 120 8.13 7.76 -42.78
N THR A 121 9.09 7.53 -43.67
CA THR A 121 10.34 6.81 -43.33
C THR A 121 11.13 7.50 -42.21
N TYR A 122 11.08 8.84 -42.15
CA TYR A 122 11.84 9.63 -41.18
C TYR A 122 11.35 9.51 -39.73
N ILE A 123 10.10 9.09 -39.50
CA ILE A 123 9.51 8.98 -38.16
C ILE A 123 9.09 7.55 -37.78
N LYS A 124 9.35 6.58 -38.67
CA LYS A 124 8.98 5.16 -38.53
C LYS A 124 9.49 4.49 -37.24
N THR A 125 10.58 4.99 -36.65
CA THR A 125 11.18 4.44 -35.42
C THR A 125 10.61 5.04 -34.12
N ARG A 126 9.74 6.06 -34.21
CA ARG A 126 9.14 6.71 -33.04
C ARG A 126 7.88 5.98 -32.60
N ILE A 127 7.59 6.06 -31.31
CA ILE A 127 6.33 5.58 -30.74
C ILE A 127 5.20 6.45 -31.29
N TYR A 128 4.16 5.80 -31.84
CA TYR A 128 2.99 6.44 -32.41
C TYR A 128 1.74 6.24 -31.54
N ILE A 129 0.71 7.01 -31.81
CA ILE A 129 -0.65 6.81 -31.29
C ILE A 129 -1.53 6.36 -32.44
N ASP A 130 -2.33 5.32 -32.22
CA ASP A 130 -3.14 4.73 -33.27
C ASP A 130 -4.62 5.12 -33.15
N LEU A 131 -5.08 6.00 -34.05
CA LEU A 131 -6.47 6.44 -34.13
C LEU A 131 -7.20 5.83 -35.34
N SER A 132 -6.62 4.86 -36.05
CA SER A 132 -7.25 4.26 -37.23
C SER A 132 -8.29 3.18 -36.88
N ASN A 133 -8.21 2.60 -35.68
CA ASN A 133 -9.11 1.53 -35.24
C ASN A 133 -10.21 2.07 -34.31
N GLN A 134 -11.47 1.92 -34.71
CA GLN A 134 -12.64 2.37 -33.93
C GLN A 134 -12.77 1.69 -32.57
N GLU A 135 -12.38 0.41 -32.43
CA GLU A 135 -12.50 -0.31 -31.16
C GLU A 135 -11.54 0.22 -30.09
N THR A 136 -10.36 0.69 -30.50
CA THR A 136 -9.31 1.21 -29.61
C THR A 136 -9.22 2.73 -29.60
N TYR A 137 -10.04 3.41 -30.41
CA TYR A 137 -9.96 4.86 -30.65
C TYR A 137 -9.98 5.66 -29.36
N GLU A 138 -10.93 5.38 -28.46
CA GLU A 138 -11.10 6.13 -27.21
C GLU A 138 -9.91 5.98 -26.26
N VAL A 139 -9.32 4.78 -26.19
CA VAL A 139 -8.17 4.49 -25.32
C VAL A 139 -6.91 5.20 -25.84
N GLU A 140 -6.69 5.15 -27.16
CA GLU A 140 -5.54 5.82 -27.80
C GLU A 140 -5.72 7.35 -27.83
N TYR A 141 -6.97 7.85 -27.92
CA TYR A 141 -7.28 9.26 -27.76
C TYR A 141 -6.99 9.77 -26.33
N GLU A 142 -7.34 9.01 -25.29
CA GLU A 142 -6.99 9.37 -23.91
C GLU A 142 -5.47 9.45 -23.73
N LYS A 143 -4.74 8.50 -24.32
CA LYS A 143 -3.27 8.47 -24.32
C LYS A 143 -2.67 9.68 -25.04
N LEU A 144 -3.25 10.11 -26.16
CA LEU A 144 -2.89 11.37 -26.84
C LEU A 144 -3.07 12.57 -25.93
N LEU A 145 -4.23 12.68 -25.30
CA LEU A 145 -4.54 13.82 -24.43
C LEU A 145 -3.57 13.87 -23.25
N ARG A 146 -3.30 12.72 -22.62
CA ARG A 146 -2.30 12.60 -21.54
C ARG A 146 -0.90 13.01 -22.00
N ASN A 147 -0.51 12.66 -23.23
CA ASN A 147 0.77 13.05 -23.79
C ASN A 147 0.87 14.58 -23.99
N ILE A 148 -0.19 15.21 -24.53
CA ILE A 148 -0.26 16.66 -24.74
C ILE A 148 -0.13 17.43 -23.41
N TYR A 149 -0.74 16.91 -22.34
CA TYR A 149 -0.64 17.48 -20.98
C TYR A 149 0.59 17.02 -20.19
N GLU A 150 1.50 16.25 -20.79
CA GLU A 150 2.70 15.69 -20.15
C GLU A 150 2.40 14.88 -18.87
N LYS A 151 1.22 14.25 -18.80
CA LYS A 151 0.81 13.38 -17.70
C LYS A 151 1.11 11.94 -18.04
N LEU A 152 2.13 11.37 -17.40
CA LEU A 152 2.48 9.96 -17.55
C LEU A 152 1.30 9.04 -17.18
N GLN A 153 0.98 8.08 -18.04
CA GLN A 153 0.00 7.02 -17.78
C GLN A 153 0.40 6.17 -16.57
N PHE A 154 1.70 6.02 -16.34
CA PHE A 154 2.29 5.37 -15.17
C PHE A 154 3.15 6.38 -14.43
N VAL A 155 2.60 6.97 -13.35
CA VAL A 155 3.39 7.80 -12.46
C VAL A 155 4.38 6.89 -11.75
N LYS A 156 5.68 7.08 -12.02
CA LYS A 156 6.74 6.38 -11.28
C LYS A 156 6.48 6.61 -9.78
N PRO A 157 6.23 5.57 -8.98
CA PRO A 157 5.98 5.75 -7.55
C PRO A 157 7.19 6.45 -6.93
N LYS A 158 6.96 7.17 -5.82
CA LYS A 158 8.06 7.79 -5.07
C LYS A 158 9.13 6.73 -4.83
N LEU A 159 10.38 7.08 -5.16
CA LEU A 159 11.50 6.17 -4.97
C LEU A 159 11.53 5.78 -3.48
N GLY A 160 11.30 4.51 -3.19
CA GLY A 160 11.40 3.99 -1.83
C GLY A 160 12.82 4.15 -1.31
N LYS A 161 12.99 4.15 0.02
CA LYS A 161 14.34 4.04 0.60
C LYS A 161 14.98 2.73 0.12
N ARG A 162 16.28 2.77 -0.18
CA ARG A 162 17.07 1.57 -0.46
C ARG A 162 16.83 0.59 0.69
N PRO A 163 16.35 -0.63 0.42
CA PRO A 163 16.11 -1.58 1.50
C PRO A 163 17.42 -1.96 2.18
N GLU A 164 17.45 -1.91 3.51
CA GLU A 164 18.63 -2.24 4.33
C GLU A 164 19.08 -3.70 4.16
N TRP A 165 18.20 -4.58 3.65
CA TRP A 165 18.49 -6.00 3.41
C TRP A 165 19.42 -6.29 2.22
N ILE A 166 19.75 -5.30 1.38
CA ILE A 166 20.61 -5.53 0.20
C ILE A 166 22.02 -6.02 0.59
N ASP A 167 22.48 -5.71 1.80
CA ASP A 167 23.81 -6.11 2.27
C ASP A 167 23.78 -7.36 3.19
N ASP A 168 22.60 -7.90 3.54
CA ASP A 168 22.45 -9.08 4.40
C ASP A 168 22.39 -10.38 3.58
N ALA A 169 23.55 -10.76 3.04
CA ALA A 169 23.81 -12.09 2.47
C ALA A 169 23.89 -13.21 3.54
N LYS A 170 23.43 -12.99 4.78
CA LYS A 170 23.70 -13.87 5.93
C LYS A 170 22.63 -14.92 6.24
N THR A 171 21.38 -14.75 5.78
CA THR A 171 20.30 -15.67 6.17
C THR A 171 19.46 -16.06 4.96
N ASP A 172 19.50 -17.35 4.63
CA ASP A 172 18.66 -17.92 3.57
C ASP A 172 17.24 -18.16 4.09
N PHE A 173 16.31 -17.28 3.70
CA PHE A 173 14.88 -17.41 4.01
C PHE A 173 14.13 -18.30 3.01
N PHE A 174 14.82 -18.93 2.04
CA PHE A 174 14.20 -19.78 1.04
C PHE A 174 13.34 -20.91 1.65
N PRO A 175 13.76 -21.65 2.70
CA PRO A 175 12.96 -22.74 3.25
C PRO A 175 11.56 -22.31 3.70
N ILE A 176 11.47 -21.18 4.40
CA ILE A 176 10.20 -20.63 4.90
C ILE A 176 9.35 -20.11 3.75
N LYS A 177 9.96 -19.39 2.79
CA LYS A 177 9.25 -18.89 1.59
C LYS A 177 8.74 -20.02 0.72
N ASP A 178 9.49 -21.11 0.61
CA ASP A 178 9.09 -22.29 -0.15
C ASP A 178 7.89 -22.99 0.49
N LEU A 179 7.84 -23.08 1.83
CA LEU A 179 6.67 -23.60 2.53
C LEU A 179 5.40 -22.80 2.23
N ILE A 180 5.46 -21.47 2.15
CA ILE A 180 4.32 -20.63 1.74
C ILE A 180 3.85 -21.00 0.32
N ARG A 181 4.79 -21.18 -0.63
CA ARG A 181 4.46 -21.61 -2.00
C ARG A 181 3.81 -23.00 -2.01
N GLN A 182 4.31 -23.92 -1.19
CA GLN A 182 3.76 -25.26 -1.06
C GLN A 182 2.35 -25.26 -0.46
N ILE A 183 2.06 -24.39 0.52
CA ILE A 183 0.70 -24.23 1.08
C ILE A 183 -0.26 -23.80 -0.03
N ARG A 184 0.10 -22.75 -0.78
CA ARG A 184 -0.72 -22.24 -1.90
C ARG A 184 -0.92 -23.28 -3.00
N GLY A 185 0.10 -24.06 -3.33
CA GLY A 185 0.05 -25.10 -4.37
C GLY A 185 -0.37 -26.49 -3.89
N SER A 186 -0.88 -26.64 -2.66
CA SER A 186 -1.23 -27.95 -2.10
C SER A 186 -2.59 -28.44 -2.59
N ASN A 187 -2.59 -29.61 -3.23
CA ASN A 187 -3.81 -30.24 -3.77
C ASN A 187 -4.60 -31.07 -2.74
N THR A 188 -4.07 -31.25 -1.51
CA THR A 188 -4.72 -32.02 -0.45
C THR A 188 -4.60 -31.33 0.91
N ASP A 189 -5.64 -31.43 1.73
CA ASP A 189 -5.68 -30.81 3.06
C ASP A 189 -4.60 -31.37 4.01
N ALA A 190 -4.32 -32.68 3.93
CA ALA A 190 -3.29 -33.30 4.75
C ALA A 190 -1.89 -32.72 4.46
N LYS A 191 -1.56 -32.50 3.17
CA LYS A 191 -0.29 -31.87 2.78
C LYS A 191 -0.26 -30.41 3.23
N ARG A 192 -1.37 -29.68 3.05
CA ARG A 192 -1.48 -28.27 3.44
C ARG A 192 -1.24 -28.08 4.94
N ARG A 193 -1.95 -28.84 5.79
CA ARG A 193 -1.76 -28.83 7.25
C ARG A 193 -0.33 -29.18 7.66
N SER A 194 0.29 -30.16 7.00
CA SER A 194 1.70 -30.51 7.23
C SER A 194 2.64 -29.34 6.90
N CYS A 195 2.42 -28.66 5.77
CA CYS A 195 3.21 -27.48 5.40
C CYS A 195 3.01 -26.31 6.37
N ILE A 196 1.79 -26.06 6.86
CA ILE A 196 1.48 -25.05 7.88
C ILE A 196 2.25 -25.34 9.18
N SER A 197 2.19 -26.58 9.68
CA SER A 197 2.91 -26.99 10.90
C SER A 197 4.44 -26.89 10.74
N ARG A 198 4.97 -27.26 9.57
CA ARG A 198 6.39 -27.08 9.25
C ARG A 198 6.78 -25.61 9.18
N PHE A 199 5.93 -24.77 8.58
CA PHE A 199 6.17 -23.33 8.55
C PHE A 199 6.28 -22.77 9.97
N GLN A 200 5.41 -23.19 10.90
CA GLN A 200 5.50 -22.83 12.32
C GLN A 200 6.86 -23.15 12.94
N THR A 201 7.29 -24.40 12.78
CA THR A 201 8.57 -24.85 13.34
C THR A 201 9.75 -24.07 12.76
N GLU A 202 9.82 -23.93 11.43
CA GLU A 202 10.94 -23.25 10.75
C GLU A 202 10.97 -21.75 11.01
N TYR A 203 9.80 -21.11 11.08
CA TYR A 203 9.68 -19.68 11.39
C TYR A 203 10.18 -19.36 12.80
N ILE A 204 9.73 -20.12 13.81
CA ILE A 204 10.19 -19.94 15.19
C ILE A 204 11.69 -20.24 15.30
N ALA A 205 12.18 -21.30 14.64
CA ALA A 205 13.61 -21.60 14.62
C ALA A 205 14.44 -20.46 14.02
N THR A 206 13.95 -19.83 12.96
CA THR A 206 14.61 -18.67 12.34
C THR A 206 14.56 -17.45 13.25
N LEU A 207 13.44 -17.17 13.91
CA LEU A 207 13.36 -16.11 14.91
C LEU A 207 14.36 -16.31 16.05
N LYS A 208 14.57 -17.55 16.50
CA LYS A 208 15.56 -17.83 17.55
C LYS A 208 16.98 -17.39 17.21
N SER A 209 17.32 -17.23 15.93
CA SER A 209 18.63 -16.71 15.51
C SER A 209 18.85 -15.22 15.84
N TYR A 210 17.78 -14.48 16.16
CA TYR A 210 17.83 -13.09 16.59
C TYR A 210 18.05 -12.94 18.11
N TYR A 211 18.17 -14.04 18.85
CA TYR A 211 18.47 -13.99 20.28
C TYR A 211 19.95 -13.66 20.50
N GLU A 212 20.21 -12.59 21.26
CA GLU A 212 21.55 -12.17 21.64
C GLU A 212 21.57 -11.81 23.14
N LYS A 213 22.20 -12.66 23.95
CA LYS A 213 22.24 -12.49 25.40
C LYS A 213 23.03 -11.25 25.80
N GLY A 214 22.46 -10.41 26.66
CA GLY A 214 23.14 -9.25 27.24
C GLY A 214 23.43 -8.15 26.23
N ALA A 215 22.73 -8.14 25.09
CA ALA A 215 22.82 -7.06 24.11
C ALA A 215 22.43 -5.72 24.75
N ASN A 216 23.15 -4.65 24.41
CA ASN A 216 22.80 -3.31 24.86
C ASN A 216 21.53 -2.79 24.15
N SER A 217 20.97 -1.68 24.61
CA SER A 217 19.68 -1.18 24.13
C SER A 217 19.68 -0.76 22.65
N GLU A 218 20.81 -0.25 22.14
CA GLU A 218 20.99 0.06 20.71
C GLU A 218 20.96 -1.23 19.88
N ARG A 219 21.73 -2.23 20.31
CA ARG A 219 21.82 -3.53 19.64
C ARG A 219 20.48 -4.28 19.64
N GLN A 220 19.73 -4.23 20.73
CA GLN A 220 18.39 -4.82 20.79
C GLN A 220 17.42 -4.12 19.84
N TYR A 221 17.52 -2.80 19.70
CA TYR A 221 16.73 -2.06 18.72
C TYR A 221 17.12 -2.42 17.28
N GLU A 222 18.42 -2.54 16.96
CA GLU A 222 18.90 -3.03 15.65
C GLU A 222 18.37 -4.43 15.33
N LEU A 223 18.43 -5.37 16.29
CA LEU A 223 17.91 -6.72 16.13
C LEU A 223 16.41 -6.68 15.78
N PHE A 224 15.62 -5.84 16.46
CA PHE A 224 14.22 -5.62 16.11
C PHE A 224 14.05 -5.05 14.70
N LEU A 225 14.84 -4.05 14.29
CA LEU A 225 14.79 -3.52 12.92
C LEU A 225 15.03 -4.63 11.88
N ASN A 226 16.01 -5.49 12.11
CA ASN A 226 16.38 -6.60 11.24
C ASN A 226 15.30 -7.70 11.16
N THR A 227 14.33 -7.73 12.08
CA THR A 227 13.18 -8.65 11.97
C THR A 227 12.20 -8.27 10.86
N LYS A 228 12.32 -7.09 10.21
CA LYS A 228 11.34 -6.66 9.20
C LYS A 228 11.15 -7.69 8.09
N ILE A 229 12.22 -8.34 7.64
CA ILE A 229 12.15 -9.33 6.56
C ILE A 229 11.29 -10.53 6.97
N ILE A 230 11.53 -11.07 8.17
CA ILE A 230 10.79 -12.22 8.68
C ILE A 230 9.36 -11.84 9.10
N ARG A 231 9.14 -10.60 9.54
CA ARG A 231 7.81 -10.01 9.70
C ARG A 231 7.06 -10.03 8.36
N ASP A 232 7.66 -9.53 7.29
CA ASP A 232 7.03 -9.46 5.97
C ASP A 232 6.69 -10.86 5.43
N ILE A 233 7.54 -11.86 5.67
CA ILE A 233 7.29 -13.28 5.32
C ILE A 233 6.09 -13.83 6.10
N PHE A 234 5.94 -13.51 7.38
CA PHE A 234 4.77 -13.94 8.15
C PHE A 234 3.48 -13.33 7.59
N LEU A 235 3.52 -12.08 7.12
CA LEU A 235 2.35 -11.45 6.50
C LEU A 235 2.00 -12.10 5.15
N ASP A 236 2.97 -12.57 4.38
CA ASP A 236 2.70 -13.40 3.18
C ASP A 236 2.03 -14.73 3.57
N PHE A 237 2.48 -15.32 4.68
CA PHE A 237 1.86 -16.53 5.22
C PHE A 237 0.41 -16.29 5.65
N VAL A 238 0.11 -15.20 6.37
CA VAL A 238 -1.24 -14.80 6.78
C VAL A 238 -2.18 -14.70 5.58
N GLU A 239 -1.73 -14.03 4.51
CA GLU A 239 -2.49 -13.91 3.26
C GLU A 239 -2.80 -15.29 2.68
N VAL A 240 -1.80 -16.16 2.54
CA VAL A 240 -1.98 -17.50 1.96
C VAL A 240 -2.87 -18.41 2.81
N ILE A 241 -2.76 -18.39 4.14
CA ILE A 241 -3.65 -19.22 4.97
C ILE A 241 -5.08 -18.71 4.94
N SER A 242 -5.30 -17.40 4.82
CA SER A 242 -6.66 -16.84 4.69
C SER A 242 -7.34 -17.27 3.38
N GLU A 243 -6.56 -17.49 2.32
CA GLU A 243 -7.05 -18.00 1.03
C GLU A 243 -7.32 -19.51 1.05
N THR A 244 -6.68 -20.26 1.95
CA THR A 244 -6.60 -21.72 1.87
C THR A 244 -7.23 -22.46 3.05
N GLU A 245 -7.43 -21.83 4.20
CA GLU A 245 -7.99 -22.42 5.40
C GLU A 245 -9.17 -21.58 5.91
N CYS A 246 -10.35 -22.20 6.03
CA CYS A 246 -11.55 -21.50 6.50
C CYS A 246 -11.48 -21.07 7.97
N ASN A 247 -10.66 -21.76 8.78
CA ASN A 247 -10.43 -21.47 10.19
C ASN A 247 -9.03 -20.85 10.44
N TYR A 248 -8.51 -20.08 9.47
CA TYR A 248 -7.18 -19.47 9.56
C TYR A 248 -6.97 -18.62 10.82
N ALA A 249 -8.04 -18.02 11.38
CA ALA A 249 -7.96 -17.28 12.64
C ALA A 249 -7.62 -18.18 13.84
N GLU A 250 -8.19 -19.38 13.93
CA GLU A 250 -7.85 -20.37 14.96
C GLU A 250 -6.40 -20.83 14.80
N VAL A 251 -5.99 -21.13 13.55
CA VAL A 251 -4.61 -21.50 13.23
C VAL A 251 -3.63 -20.40 13.65
N LEU A 252 -3.97 -19.13 13.42
CA LEU A 252 -3.14 -18.00 13.85
C LEU A 252 -3.11 -17.86 15.37
N ALA A 253 -4.23 -18.04 16.07
CA ALA A 253 -4.28 -17.99 17.52
C ALA A 253 -3.35 -19.04 18.15
N ASP A 254 -3.43 -20.30 17.71
CA ASP A 254 -2.54 -21.39 18.12
C ASP A 254 -1.07 -21.07 17.82
N TYR A 255 -0.83 -20.37 16.71
CA TYR A 255 0.50 -19.93 16.32
C TYR A 255 1.05 -18.88 17.29
N PHE A 256 0.28 -17.84 17.59
CA PHE A 256 0.67 -16.81 18.55
C PHE A 256 0.93 -17.42 19.94
N GLU A 257 0.10 -18.35 20.39
CA GLU A 257 0.32 -19.09 21.65
C GLU A 257 1.67 -19.84 21.63
N THR A 258 1.90 -20.64 20.59
CA THR A 258 3.14 -21.42 20.43
C THR A 258 4.37 -20.50 20.35
N MET A 259 4.27 -19.43 19.57
CA MET A 259 5.33 -18.44 19.38
C MET A 259 5.65 -17.74 20.70
N TYR A 260 4.64 -17.30 21.45
CA TYR A 260 4.81 -16.68 22.74
C TYR A 260 5.54 -17.63 23.70
N ASN A 261 4.99 -18.83 23.90
CA ASN A 261 5.54 -19.80 24.85
C ASN A 261 6.98 -20.22 24.50
N GLN A 262 7.33 -20.24 23.22
CA GLN A 262 8.70 -20.57 22.81
C GLN A 262 9.66 -19.39 22.84
N LEU A 263 9.21 -18.16 22.54
CA LEU A 263 10.11 -17.01 22.41
C LEU A 263 10.17 -16.12 23.65
N THR A 264 9.28 -16.29 24.62
CA THR A 264 9.31 -15.56 25.90
C THR A 264 9.86 -16.39 27.06
N CYS A 265 10.33 -17.62 26.80
CA CYS A 265 10.95 -18.50 27.78
C CYS A 265 12.45 -18.65 27.51
N ILE A 266 13.30 -18.12 28.39
CA ILE A 266 14.76 -18.13 28.23
C ILE A 266 15.33 -19.55 28.09
N LYS A 267 14.71 -20.56 28.71
CA LYS A 267 15.19 -21.95 28.65
C LYS A 267 15.08 -22.55 27.25
N THR A 268 14.31 -21.96 26.36
CA THR A 268 14.21 -22.41 24.96
C THR A 268 15.40 -21.95 24.11
N PHE A 269 16.16 -20.97 24.61
CA PHE A 269 17.41 -20.45 24.03
C PHE A 269 18.62 -20.97 24.81
N GLU A 270 18.55 -20.92 26.15
CA GLU A 270 19.59 -21.36 27.08
C GLU A 270 19.03 -22.36 28.11
N PRO A 271 18.99 -23.67 27.79
CA PRO A 271 18.35 -24.69 28.64
C PRO A 271 18.91 -24.79 30.07
N LYS A 272 20.15 -24.33 30.28
CA LYS A 272 20.85 -24.37 31.58
C LYS A 272 20.89 -23.00 32.28
N ALA A 273 20.15 -22.00 31.80
CA ALA A 273 20.14 -20.67 32.40
C ALA A 273 19.59 -20.71 33.83
N GLY A 274 20.43 -20.34 34.80
CA GLY A 274 20.05 -20.12 36.20
C GLY A 274 19.64 -18.67 36.51
N SER A 275 19.87 -17.75 35.56
CA SER A 275 19.52 -16.33 35.63
C SER A 275 19.38 -15.78 34.20
N ALA A 276 18.50 -14.79 34.01
CA ALA A 276 18.20 -14.18 32.72
C ALA A 276 17.66 -12.76 32.91
N SER A 277 17.87 -11.89 31.93
CA SER A 277 17.18 -10.60 31.88
C SER A 277 15.90 -10.73 31.05
N ASP A 278 14.82 -10.10 31.51
CA ASP A 278 13.61 -9.95 30.70
C ASP A 278 13.88 -9.17 29.41
N ASP A 279 14.84 -8.24 29.46
CA ASP A 279 15.27 -7.43 28.32
C ASP A 279 15.86 -8.29 27.19
N ASP A 280 16.47 -9.45 27.49
CA ASP A 280 17.06 -10.34 26.48
C ASP A 280 16.00 -10.88 25.49
N LEU A 281 14.72 -10.83 25.87
CA LEU A 281 13.58 -11.32 25.09
C LEU A 281 12.73 -10.19 24.48
N ASP A 282 13.13 -8.93 24.67
CA ASP A 282 12.36 -7.75 24.28
C ASP A 282 12.10 -7.70 22.77
N VAL A 283 13.08 -8.11 21.95
CA VAL A 283 12.97 -8.19 20.48
C VAL A 283 11.78 -9.06 20.05
N PHE A 284 11.57 -10.20 20.71
CA PHE A 284 10.49 -11.12 20.37
C PHE A 284 9.13 -10.58 20.79
N ARG A 285 9.04 -9.93 21.94
CA ARG A 285 7.80 -9.29 22.39
C ARG A 285 7.41 -8.12 21.50
N ASN A 286 8.39 -7.30 21.09
CA ASN A 286 8.17 -6.24 20.10
C ASN A 286 7.65 -6.79 18.77
N LEU A 287 8.27 -7.86 18.27
CA LEU A 287 7.83 -8.49 17.02
C LEU A 287 6.43 -9.09 17.14
N MET A 288 6.13 -9.84 18.20
CA MET A 288 4.79 -10.42 18.40
C MET A 288 3.71 -9.36 18.51
N TRP A 289 3.99 -8.26 19.23
CA TRP A 289 3.10 -7.11 19.30
C TRP A 289 2.82 -6.51 17.91
N GLU A 290 3.88 -6.26 17.11
CA GLU A 290 3.74 -5.77 15.73
C GLU A 290 2.96 -6.76 14.84
N LEU A 291 3.27 -8.06 14.93
CA LEU A 291 2.60 -9.10 14.15
C LEU A 291 1.11 -9.17 14.49
N PHE A 292 0.75 -9.08 15.77
CA PHE A 292 -0.65 -9.11 16.20
C PHE A 292 -1.42 -7.92 15.63
N ILE A 293 -0.85 -6.71 15.72
CA ILE A 293 -1.43 -5.52 15.08
C ILE A 293 -1.59 -5.74 13.58
N CYS A 294 -0.55 -6.24 12.89
CA CYS A 294 -0.61 -6.46 11.44
C CYS A 294 -1.67 -7.50 11.05
N VAL A 295 -1.85 -8.57 11.82
CA VAL A 295 -2.94 -9.54 11.56
C VAL A 295 -4.31 -8.86 11.65
N ILE A 296 -4.50 -7.98 12.63
CA ILE A 296 -5.73 -7.18 12.74
C ILE A 296 -5.87 -6.17 11.59
N VAL A 297 -4.78 -5.55 11.11
CA VAL A 297 -4.79 -4.74 9.88
C VAL A 297 -5.32 -5.56 8.70
N PHE A 298 -4.79 -6.76 8.50
CA PHE A 298 -5.19 -7.64 7.40
C PHE A 298 -6.67 -8.02 7.49
N MET A 299 -7.14 -8.48 8.66
CA MET A 299 -8.54 -8.87 8.86
C MET A 299 -9.51 -7.68 8.73
N ARG A 300 -9.11 -6.48 9.16
CA ARG A 300 -9.89 -5.23 8.93
C ARG A 300 -9.94 -4.87 7.44
N HIS A 301 -8.83 -5.04 6.72
CA HIS A 301 -8.75 -4.80 5.28
C HIS A 301 -9.67 -5.75 4.50
N THR A 302 -9.67 -7.05 4.81
CA THR A 302 -10.56 -8.05 4.21
C THR A 302 -11.99 -7.99 4.75
N LYS A 303 -12.23 -7.22 5.82
CA LYS A 303 -13.52 -7.06 6.53
C LYS A 303 -14.04 -8.37 7.11
N ASP A 304 -13.13 -9.24 7.54
CA ASP A 304 -13.46 -10.51 8.18
C ASP A 304 -13.64 -10.32 9.70
N TYR A 305 -14.82 -9.80 10.07
CA TYR A 305 -15.15 -9.55 11.47
C TYR A 305 -15.26 -10.83 12.31
N SER A 306 -15.53 -11.97 11.67
CA SER A 306 -15.59 -13.27 12.35
C SER A 306 -14.18 -13.68 12.79
N ALA A 307 -13.20 -13.57 11.89
CA ALA A 307 -11.81 -13.86 12.21
C ALA A 307 -11.25 -12.93 13.30
N ILE A 308 -11.60 -11.63 13.26
CA ILE A 308 -11.24 -10.70 14.33
C ILE A 308 -11.84 -11.15 15.67
N ASN A 309 -13.14 -11.48 15.69
CA ASN A 309 -13.79 -11.98 16.91
C ASN A 309 -13.05 -13.21 17.46
N THR A 310 -12.79 -14.22 16.61
CA THR A 310 -12.06 -15.42 16.98
C THR A 310 -10.71 -15.10 17.62
N MET A 311 -9.91 -14.21 17.04
CA MET A 311 -8.61 -13.81 17.59
C MET A 311 -8.73 -13.12 18.96
N LEU A 312 -9.70 -12.23 19.12
CA LEU A 312 -9.82 -11.39 20.32
C LEU A 312 -10.50 -12.11 21.50
N THR A 313 -11.39 -13.07 21.23
CA THR A 313 -12.06 -13.87 22.27
C THR A 313 -11.37 -15.20 22.55
N HIS A 314 -10.31 -15.54 21.82
CA HIS A 314 -9.54 -16.76 22.08
C HIS A 314 -8.92 -16.71 23.49
N THR A 315 -9.06 -17.81 24.23
CA THR A 315 -8.41 -17.98 25.53
C THR A 315 -7.02 -18.55 25.29
N TYR A 316 -6.01 -17.69 25.40
CA TYR A 316 -4.61 -18.07 25.18
C TYR A 316 -4.03 -18.70 26.44
N PHE A 317 -3.24 -19.74 26.29
CA PHE A 317 -2.51 -20.40 27.38
C PHE A 317 -1.04 -20.02 27.30
N LEU A 318 -0.64 -19.03 28.09
CA LEU A 318 0.67 -18.38 27.99
C LEU A 318 1.57 -18.67 29.19
N GLU A 319 2.88 -18.81 28.92
CA GLU A 319 3.92 -18.89 29.95
C GLU A 319 3.90 -17.64 30.83
N THR A 320 3.86 -17.86 32.14
CA THR A 320 3.74 -16.78 33.12
C THR A 320 5.08 -16.21 33.58
N THR A 321 6.18 -16.90 33.27
CA THR A 321 7.53 -16.47 33.67
C THR A 321 8.53 -16.67 32.53
N ILE A 322 9.58 -15.84 32.51
CA ILE A 322 10.66 -15.99 31.54
C ILE A 322 11.46 -17.29 31.72
N PHE A 323 11.32 -18.02 32.82
CA PHE A 323 11.96 -19.33 33.03
C PHE A 323 11.04 -20.51 32.70
N GLY A 324 9.83 -20.21 32.22
CA GLY A 324 8.76 -21.14 31.93
C GLY A 324 8.23 -21.87 33.17
N GLY A 325 7.52 -22.97 32.92
CA GLY A 325 7.11 -23.93 33.95
C GLY A 325 5.72 -23.71 34.52
N ALA A 326 5.01 -22.67 34.07
CA ALA A 326 3.61 -22.47 34.42
C ALA A 326 2.90 -21.73 33.28
N ILE A 327 2.11 -22.49 32.54
CA ILE A 327 1.21 -21.97 31.50
C ILE A 327 -0.16 -21.73 32.14
N LYS A 328 -0.71 -20.53 31.96
CA LYS A 328 -2.02 -20.14 32.49
C LYS A 328 -2.89 -19.48 31.42
N GLN A 329 -4.20 -19.50 31.64
CA GLN A 329 -5.15 -18.77 30.81
C GLN A 329 -4.84 -17.27 30.78
N ASN A 330 -5.02 -16.68 29.62
CA ASN A 330 -4.79 -15.28 29.32
C ASN A 330 -5.64 -14.87 28.11
N ASN A 331 -5.54 -13.61 27.70
CA ASN A 331 -6.28 -13.05 26.58
C ASN A 331 -5.33 -12.28 25.63
N TYR A 332 -5.88 -11.75 24.54
CA TYR A 332 -5.08 -11.08 23.51
C TYR A 332 -4.28 -9.86 24.02
N THR A 333 -4.68 -9.25 25.14
CA THR A 333 -3.94 -8.10 25.70
C THR A 333 -2.53 -8.49 26.16
N ALA A 334 -2.24 -9.78 26.36
CA ALA A 334 -0.90 -10.27 26.65
C ALA A 334 0.10 -10.05 25.50
N PHE A 335 -0.37 -9.85 24.26
CA PHE A 335 0.47 -9.51 23.11
C PHE A 335 0.80 -8.02 23.02
N ARG A 336 0.14 -7.15 23.81
CA ARG A 336 0.54 -5.75 23.93
C ARG A 336 1.86 -5.68 24.68
N HIS A 337 2.84 -5.01 24.08
CA HIS A 337 4.15 -4.86 24.70
C HIS A 337 4.58 -3.39 24.77
N HIS A 338 5.22 -3.02 25.88
CA HIS A 338 5.91 -1.73 26.02
C HIS A 338 7.39 -2.00 26.25
N SER A 339 8.21 -1.74 25.24
CA SER A 339 9.66 -1.93 25.34
C SER A 339 10.31 -0.85 26.18
N ARG A 340 10.66 -1.21 27.42
CA ARG A 340 11.47 -0.34 28.30
C ARG A 340 12.88 -0.15 27.74
N VAL A 341 13.42 -1.18 27.09
CA VAL A 341 14.72 -1.13 26.40
C VAL A 341 14.73 0.01 25.39
N VAL A 342 13.74 0.06 24.50
CA VAL A 342 13.70 1.05 23.43
C VAL A 342 13.23 2.40 23.95
N GLU A 343 12.14 2.46 24.73
CA GLU A 343 11.52 3.73 25.13
C GLU A 343 12.25 4.44 26.27
N GLU A 344 12.72 3.71 27.28
CA GLU A 344 13.33 4.31 28.49
C GLU A 344 14.85 4.36 28.41
N ARG A 345 15.52 3.46 27.67
CA ARG A 345 16.99 3.37 27.65
C ARG A 345 17.61 3.84 26.35
N TYR A 346 17.12 3.37 25.20
CA TYR A 346 17.69 3.76 23.91
C TYR A 346 17.19 5.12 23.40
N LYS A 347 15.87 5.35 23.35
CA LYS A 347 15.29 6.59 22.82
C LYS A 347 15.92 7.86 23.41
N PRO A 348 16.17 7.98 24.74
CA PRO A 348 16.76 9.19 25.31
C PRO A 348 18.17 9.53 24.81
N SER A 349 18.95 8.54 24.33
CA SER A 349 20.28 8.76 23.77
C SER A 349 20.28 9.10 22.28
N THR A 350 19.11 9.22 21.66
CA THR A 350 18.96 9.51 20.22
C THR A 350 18.39 10.90 19.97
N ASP A 351 18.44 11.35 18.71
CA ASP A 351 17.75 12.57 18.26
C ASP A 351 16.21 12.46 18.35
N MET A 352 15.68 11.26 18.60
CA MET A 352 14.26 10.96 18.71
C MET A 352 13.72 11.10 20.14
N LYS A 353 14.55 11.54 21.10
CA LYS A 353 14.20 11.68 22.53
C LYS A 353 12.91 12.47 22.81
N ASN A 354 12.55 13.39 21.92
CA ASN A 354 11.36 14.24 22.04
C ASN A 354 10.10 13.64 21.40
N LYS A 355 10.20 12.49 20.72
CA LYS A 355 9.01 11.80 20.21
C LYS A 355 8.26 11.12 21.36
N PHE A 356 6.93 11.10 21.26
CA PHE A 356 6.08 10.39 22.23
C PHE A 356 6.51 8.92 22.37
N THR A 357 6.77 8.25 21.25
CA THR A 357 7.25 6.87 21.20
C THR A 357 8.25 6.72 20.05
N LEU A 358 9.34 5.99 20.29
CA LEU A 358 10.25 5.55 19.23
C LEU A 358 9.70 4.27 18.58
N MET A 359 9.16 3.33 19.37
CA MET A 359 8.58 2.10 18.84
C MET A 359 7.41 2.37 17.89
N GLY A 360 6.45 3.21 18.28
CA GLY A 360 5.32 3.58 17.42
C GLY A 360 5.78 4.30 16.15
N ASP A 361 6.81 5.15 16.25
CA ASP A 361 7.40 5.80 15.07
C ASP A 361 8.02 4.81 14.10
N THR A 362 8.76 3.84 14.62
CA THR A 362 9.43 2.83 13.83
C THR A 362 8.42 1.94 13.11
N ILE A 363 7.42 1.44 13.84
CA ILE A 363 6.40 0.56 13.26
C ILE A 363 5.58 1.32 12.20
N CYS A 364 5.13 2.55 12.51
CA CYS A 364 4.28 3.31 11.59
C CYS A 364 5.06 3.85 10.37
N ASN A 365 6.27 4.39 10.56
CA ASN A 365 6.96 5.17 9.52
C ASN A 365 8.14 4.46 8.84
N GLN A 366 8.57 3.29 9.32
CA GLN A 366 9.74 2.58 8.77
C GLN A 366 9.42 1.14 8.37
N ARG A 367 8.28 0.60 8.82
CA ARG A 367 7.94 -0.82 8.67
C ARG A 367 6.64 -1.02 7.88
N GLU A 368 6.35 -0.14 6.93
CA GLU A 368 5.24 -0.34 6.00
C GLU A 368 5.47 -1.56 5.08
N LYS A 369 4.36 -2.16 4.64
CA LYS A 369 4.31 -3.18 3.59
C LYS A 369 3.08 -2.89 2.73
N LEU A 370 3.27 -2.04 1.73
CA LEU A 370 2.19 -1.57 0.86
C LEU A 370 1.65 -2.70 -0.04
N PRO A 371 0.35 -2.64 -0.44
CA PRO A 371 -0.61 -1.55 -0.18
C PRO A 371 -1.43 -1.71 1.12
N ILE A 372 -1.36 -2.86 1.79
CA ILE A 372 -2.26 -3.18 2.92
C ILE A 372 -1.76 -2.55 4.23
N PHE A 373 -0.47 -2.68 4.52
CA PHE A 373 0.11 -2.29 5.80
C PHE A 373 0.74 -0.90 5.69
N THR A 374 -0.11 0.12 5.53
CA THR A 374 0.31 1.54 5.57
C THR A 374 0.53 2.01 7.01
N SER A 375 1.25 3.13 7.17
CA SER A 375 1.39 3.82 8.46
C SER A 375 0.04 4.03 9.15
N GLU A 376 -0.96 4.51 8.41
CA GLU A 376 -2.29 4.80 8.94
C GLU A 376 -3.02 3.51 9.33
N ALA A 377 -2.99 2.47 8.50
CA ALA A 377 -3.70 1.23 8.76
C ALA A 377 -3.19 0.54 10.04
N ILE A 378 -1.87 0.52 10.23
CA ILE A 378 -1.23 0.01 11.44
C ILE A 378 -1.65 0.80 12.68
N ALA A 379 -1.56 2.14 12.62
CA ALA A 379 -1.93 3.00 13.73
C ALA A 379 -3.41 2.87 14.10
N GLU A 380 -4.29 2.77 13.11
CA GLU A 380 -5.72 2.55 13.30
C GLU A 380 -6.03 1.16 13.89
N ALA A 381 -5.29 0.12 13.50
CA ALA A 381 -5.48 -1.22 14.05
C ALA A 381 -5.04 -1.32 15.51
N ASP A 382 -3.92 -0.70 15.88
CA ASP A 382 -3.48 -0.62 17.27
C ASP A 382 -4.47 0.17 18.14
N LEU A 383 -5.01 1.28 17.60
CA LEU A 383 -6.09 2.03 18.25
C LEU A 383 -7.39 1.22 18.35
N PHE A 384 -7.74 0.48 17.30
CA PHE A 384 -8.92 -0.39 17.28
C PHE A 384 -8.85 -1.45 18.39
N LEU A 385 -7.70 -2.08 18.60
CA LEU A 385 -7.49 -3.09 19.64
C LEU A 385 -7.73 -2.55 21.06
N TYR A 386 -7.39 -1.28 21.30
CA TYR A 386 -7.79 -0.56 22.51
C TYR A 386 -9.31 -0.33 22.56
N GLN A 387 -9.88 0.19 21.48
CA GLN A 387 -11.28 0.61 21.43
C GLN A 387 -12.27 -0.53 21.71
N VAL A 388 -11.97 -1.74 21.22
CA VAL A 388 -12.85 -2.91 21.40
C VAL A 388 -12.59 -3.69 22.70
N CYS A 389 -11.50 -3.43 23.40
CA CYS A 389 -11.03 -4.24 24.55
C CYS A 389 -12.11 -4.43 25.61
N ASN A 390 -12.77 -3.35 26.02
CA ASN A 390 -13.77 -3.39 27.10
C ASN A 390 -15.13 -3.97 26.68
N ALA A 391 -15.36 -4.18 25.38
CA ALA A 391 -16.59 -4.81 24.91
C ALA A 391 -16.59 -6.33 25.13
N TYR A 392 -15.41 -6.95 25.24
CA TYR A 392 -15.28 -8.40 25.43
C TYR A 392 -15.21 -8.77 26.92
N GLU A 393 -15.75 -9.93 27.26
CA GLU A 393 -15.57 -10.56 28.57
C GLU A 393 -14.31 -11.42 28.52
N LEU A 394 -13.15 -10.77 28.66
CA LEU A 394 -11.85 -11.43 28.53
C LEU A 394 -11.52 -12.25 29.79
N ALA A 395 -10.91 -13.42 29.58
CA ALA A 395 -10.38 -14.22 30.69
C ALA A 395 -9.31 -13.43 31.45
N GLU A 396 -9.48 -13.26 32.76
CA GLU A 396 -8.49 -12.62 33.62
C GLU A 396 -7.39 -13.61 34.00
N GLY A 397 -6.13 -13.16 33.90
CA GLY A 397 -4.98 -13.91 34.39
C GLY A 397 -4.90 -13.83 35.91
N GLU A 398 -4.81 -14.97 36.59
CA GLU A 398 -4.81 -15.10 38.07
C GLU A 398 -3.74 -14.27 38.82
N ASN A 399 -2.77 -13.66 38.12
CA ASN A 399 -1.60 -13.01 38.69
C ASN A 399 -1.35 -11.56 38.20
N SER A 400 -2.31 -10.92 37.52
CA SER A 400 -2.10 -9.56 37.02
C SER A 400 -2.45 -8.52 38.10
N TRP A 401 -1.46 -7.78 38.60
CA TRP A 401 -1.64 -6.64 39.51
C TRP A 401 -2.33 -5.44 38.82
N CYS A 402 -2.55 -5.52 37.52
CA CYS A 402 -3.24 -4.55 36.69
C CYS A 402 -4.34 -5.25 35.88
N GLU A 403 -5.50 -4.60 35.73
CA GLU A 403 -6.57 -5.07 34.84
C GLU A 403 -6.02 -5.30 33.42
N SER A 404 -6.53 -6.29 32.69
CA SER A 404 -6.17 -6.49 31.28
C SER A 404 -6.52 -5.24 30.47
N TYR A 405 -5.51 -4.59 29.88
CA TYR A 405 -5.71 -3.38 29.07
C TYR A 405 -4.75 -3.32 27.87
N TRP A 406 -5.22 -2.70 26.79
CA TRP A 406 -4.42 -2.43 25.60
C TRP A 406 -4.16 -0.92 25.50
N PHE A 407 -2.95 -0.45 25.82
CA PHE A 407 -2.57 0.93 25.50
C PHE A 407 -2.17 1.00 24.02
N PRO A 408 -2.84 1.86 23.21
CA PRO A 408 -2.59 1.93 21.78
C PRO A 408 -1.37 2.81 21.48
N THR A 409 -0.14 2.28 21.58
CA THR A 409 1.13 3.01 21.36
C THR A 409 1.14 3.87 20.09
N CYS A 410 0.50 3.42 19.01
CA CYS A 410 0.50 4.09 17.72
C CYS A 410 -0.63 5.14 17.56
N TYR A 411 -1.47 5.40 18.57
CA TYR A 411 -2.65 6.26 18.42
C TYR A 411 -2.33 7.69 17.92
N VAL A 412 -1.16 8.22 18.27
CA VAL A 412 -0.70 9.55 17.82
C VAL A 412 -0.39 9.62 16.32
N TYR A 413 -0.31 8.48 15.64
CA TYR A 413 -0.13 8.35 14.20
C TYR A 413 -1.45 8.06 13.46
N ALA A 414 -2.56 7.86 14.17
CA ALA A 414 -3.89 7.68 13.58
C ALA A 414 -4.45 9.05 13.16
N LYS A 415 -4.42 9.34 11.85
CA LYS A 415 -4.77 10.68 11.32
C LYS A 415 -6.27 10.91 11.16
N ASN A 416 -7.04 9.84 10.92
CA ASN A 416 -8.45 9.94 10.59
C ASN A 416 -9.32 9.38 11.71
N ALA A 417 -10.49 9.98 11.90
CA ALA A 417 -11.52 9.37 12.72
C ALA A 417 -11.99 8.05 12.07
N PRO A 418 -12.00 6.92 12.79
CA PRO A 418 -12.51 5.65 12.29
C PRO A 418 -14.00 5.78 11.93
N ILE A 419 -14.28 5.91 10.63
CA ILE A 419 -15.64 6.07 10.08
C ILE A 419 -16.53 4.86 10.43
N GLU A 420 -15.93 3.69 10.70
CA GLU A 420 -16.65 2.48 11.11
C GLU A 420 -17.54 2.68 12.33
N TRP A 421 -17.09 3.41 13.36
CA TRP A 421 -17.92 3.65 14.55
C TRP A 421 -19.10 4.57 14.24
N MET A 422 -18.92 5.57 13.39
CA MET A 422 -20.04 6.42 12.95
C MET A 422 -21.07 5.65 12.12
N LYS A 423 -20.63 4.63 11.36
CA LYS A 423 -21.52 3.77 10.57
C LYS A 423 -22.42 2.88 11.44
N MET A 424 -22.13 2.71 12.72
CA MET A 424 -22.99 1.98 13.67
C MET A 424 -24.38 2.60 13.86
N LYS A 425 -24.60 3.83 13.37
CA LYS A 425 -25.96 4.39 13.28
C LYS A 425 -26.87 3.58 12.35
N SER A 426 -26.32 2.92 11.32
CA SER A 426 -27.07 2.05 10.40
C SER A 426 -27.29 0.65 10.99
N ARG A 427 -28.54 0.16 10.93
CA ARG A 427 -28.91 -1.22 11.31
C ARG A 427 -28.21 -2.25 10.45
N GLN A 428 -28.10 -2.01 9.14
CA GLN A 428 -27.37 -2.92 8.25
C GLN A 428 -25.89 -3.04 8.65
N TYR A 429 -25.25 -1.92 9.04
CA TYR A 429 -23.87 -1.98 9.51
C TYR A 429 -23.74 -2.65 10.89
N CYS A 430 -24.73 -2.46 11.78
CA CYS A 430 -24.77 -3.15 13.06
C CYS A 430 -24.70 -4.67 12.93
N GLN A 431 -25.24 -5.26 11.86
CA GLN A 431 -25.11 -6.71 11.62
C GLN A 431 -23.66 -7.19 11.56
N LYS A 432 -22.77 -6.38 10.97
CA LYS A 432 -21.32 -6.68 10.91
C LYS A 432 -20.65 -6.52 12.27
N MET A 433 -21.05 -5.50 13.02
CA MET A 433 -20.53 -5.27 14.38
C MET A 433 -21.02 -6.33 15.37
N MET A 434 -22.23 -6.85 15.20
CA MET A 434 -22.74 -7.98 15.97
C MET A 434 -21.85 -9.22 15.81
N VAL A 435 -21.38 -9.51 14.58
CA VAL A 435 -20.37 -10.56 14.33
C VAL A 435 -19.04 -10.23 15.01
N LEU A 436 -18.54 -9.00 14.90
CA LEU A 436 -17.30 -8.58 15.55
C LEU A 436 -17.32 -8.79 17.08
N PHE A 437 -18.42 -8.44 17.72
CA PHE A 437 -18.56 -8.52 19.18
C PHE A 437 -19.14 -9.86 19.67
N GLY A 438 -19.51 -10.78 18.78
CA GLY A 438 -20.08 -12.07 19.15
C GLY A 438 -21.47 -11.98 19.80
N VAL A 439 -22.26 -10.97 19.45
CA VAL A 439 -23.60 -10.73 20.01
C VAL A 439 -24.70 -10.99 18.98
N SER A 440 -25.92 -11.27 19.44
CA SER A 440 -27.03 -11.67 18.56
C SER A 440 -28.13 -10.62 18.41
N SER A 441 -28.09 -9.55 19.19
CA SER A 441 -29.12 -8.50 19.16
C SER A 441 -28.55 -7.08 19.25
N LEU A 442 -29.33 -6.10 18.79
CA LEU A 442 -28.96 -4.69 18.88
C LEU A 442 -28.81 -4.21 20.33
N GLU A 443 -29.62 -4.74 21.25
CA GLU A 443 -29.55 -4.38 22.67
C GLU A 443 -28.30 -4.95 23.34
N GLU A 444 -27.90 -6.18 22.99
CA GLU A 444 -26.59 -6.72 23.40
C GLU A 444 -25.43 -5.90 22.82
N LEU A 445 -25.50 -5.52 21.54
CA LEU A 445 -24.49 -4.66 20.92
C LEU A 445 -24.34 -3.32 21.65
N LYS A 446 -25.46 -2.66 21.98
CA LYS A 446 -25.45 -1.43 22.78
C LYS A 446 -24.86 -1.65 24.16
N SER A 447 -25.17 -2.78 24.81
CA SER A 447 -24.65 -3.14 26.13
C SER A 447 -23.13 -3.28 26.14
N VAL A 448 -22.56 -4.05 25.20
CA VAL A 448 -21.11 -4.28 25.13
C VAL A 448 -20.35 -3.02 24.70
N VAL A 449 -20.86 -2.29 23.70
CA VAL A 449 -20.25 -1.03 23.23
C VAL A 449 -20.37 0.08 24.26
N GLY A 450 -21.41 0.03 25.11
CA GLY A 450 -21.58 0.93 26.25
C GLY A 450 -20.40 0.91 27.24
N LYS A 451 -19.62 -0.18 27.28
CA LYS A 451 -18.42 -0.32 28.12
C LYS A 451 -17.17 0.36 27.51
N CYS A 452 -17.19 0.71 26.22
CA CYS A 452 -16.08 1.31 25.49
C CYS A 452 -16.06 2.84 25.64
N VAL A 453 -15.91 3.29 26.89
CA VAL A 453 -15.98 4.70 27.29
C VAL A 453 -14.64 5.41 27.14
N TYR A 454 -14.68 6.71 26.86
CA TYR A 454 -13.49 7.54 26.77
C TYR A 454 -12.74 7.61 28.12
N ASN A 455 -11.43 7.37 28.09
CA ASN A 455 -10.56 7.48 29.25
C ASN A 455 -9.47 8.54 29.03
N ARG A 456 -9.54 9.63 29.81
CA ARG A 456 -8.58 10.75 29.73
C ARG A 456 -7.13 10.37 30.11
N GLU A 457 -6.96 9.28 30.85
CA GLU A 457 -5.65 8.77 31.27
C GLU A 457 -4.99 7.92 30.18
N MET A 458 -5.74 7.55 29.12
CA MET A 458 -5.22 6.77 28.00
C MET A 458 -4.43 7.65 27.02
N LYS A 459 -3.33 8.24 27.49
CA LYS A 459 -2.52 9.17 26.70
C LYS A 459 -1.05 9.14 27.07
N TYR A 460 -0.22 9.61 26.14
CA TYR A 460 1.16 9.94 26.47
C TYR A 460 1.24 11.16 27.38
N SER A 461 2.23 11.15 28.29
CA SER A 461 2.59 12.35 29.04
C SER A 461 2.95 13.48 28.08
N GLY A 462 2.36 14.65 28.28
CA GLY A 462 2.51 15.81 27.39
C GLY A 462 1.64 15.79 26.12
N SER A 463 0.86 14.74 25.86
CA SER A 463 -0.16 14.74 24.80
C SER A 463 -1.37 15.57 25.23
N TRP A 464 -1.86 16.41 24.31
CA TRP A 464 -3.11 17.17 24.47
C TRP A 464 -4.31 16.23 24.49
N ASP A 465 -4.35 15.29 23.54
CA ASP A 465 -5.46 14.36 23.36
C ASP A 465 -5.11 12.95 23.87
N ALA A 466 -6.12 12.29 24.46
CA ALA A 466 -6.09 10.88 24.78
C ALA A 466 -6.64 10.04 23.64
N ALA A 467 -6.28 8.75 23.63
CA ALA A 467 -6.78 7.80 22.66
C ALA A 467 -8.31 7.77 22.71
N PRO A 468 -9.00 7.98 21.57
CA PRO A 468 -10.45 8.02 21.55
C PRO A 468 -11.02 6.60 21.67
N ALA A 469 -12.14 6.47 22.37
CA ALA A 469 -12.88 5.22 22.50
C ALA A 469 -14.01 5.12 21.45
N ILE A 470 -14.73 4.00 21.38
CA ILE A 470 -15.87 3.86 20.45
C ILE A 470 -16.92 4.96 20.72
N LEU A 471 -17.25 5.19 22.00
CA LEU A 471 -18.24 6.20 22.41
C LEU A 471 -17.79 7.65 22.20
N SER A 472 -16.53 7.88 21.81
CA SER A 472 -16.07 9.19 21.33
C SER A 472 -16.66 9.54 19.96
N TYR A 473 -17.15 8.55 19.19
CA TYR A 473 -17.63 8.73 17.81
C TYR A 473 -19.12 8.46 17.61
N VAL A 474 -19.73 7.62 18.46
CA VAL A 474 -21.14 7.27 18.38
C VAL A 474 -21.71 7.13 19.77
N LYS A 475 -22.89 7.73 20.03
CA LYS A 475 -23.56 7.54 21.31
C LYS A 475 -24.36 6.25 21.30
N VAL A 476 -24.53 5.61 22.45
CA VAL A 476 -25.26 4.33 22.58
C VAL A 476 -26.69 4.44 22.03
N GLU A 477 -27.35 5.58 22.22
CA GLU A 477 -28.72 5.81 21.76
C GLU A 477 -28.82 5.97 20.23
N GLU A 478 -27.71 6.30 19.57
CA GLU A 478 -27.65 6.47 18.11
C GLU A 478 -27.44 5.15 17.36
N ILE A 479 -27.02 4.08 18.05
CA ILE A 479 -26.70 2.78 17.45
C ILE A 479 -27.97 2.12 16.88
N GLY A 480 -27.96 1.82 15.58
CA GLY A 480 -29.08 1.19 14.87
C GLY A 480 -30.34 2.06 14.72
N THR A 481 -30.19 3.39 14.76
CA THR A 481 -31.29 4.34 14.57
C THR A 481 -31.65 4.60 13.11
N LEU A 482 -30.69 4.43 12.19
CA LEU A 482 -30.83 4.57 10.75
C LEU A 482 -31.01 3.20 10.10
N ASN A 483 -31.78 3.13 9.02
CA ASN A 483 -31.99 1.87 8.29
C ASN A 483 -30.75 1.45 7.51
#